data_AF-A0A925DKN6-F1
#
_entry.id   AF-A0A925DKN6-F1
#
_cell.length_a   1.000
_cell.length_b   1.000
_cell.length_c   1.000
_cell.angle_alpha   90.00
_cell.angle_beta   90.00
_cell.angle_gamma   90.00
#
_symmetry.space_group_name_H-M   'P 1'
#
loop_
_entity.id
_entity.type
_entity.pdbx_description
1 polymer ?
#
loop_
_entity_poly.entity_id
_entity_poly.type
_entity_poly.pdbx_seq_one_letter_code
_entity_poly.pdbx_strand_id
1 'polypeptide(L)'
;MPRTRIKICGLTRVEDVQAAVAAGADALGFVFYPKSPRHVTPERAAELIAAVPPFVSTVGLFVNASAQEVADTVRLAPLSSLQFHGDESPAHSAELGAAANRPYTQVFRVRPDSAAFDLLEYERQFRAAGTLFTSLLLDTYVDAYGGAGKVFDWSLVPEELAPRVVLSGGLSAPNATEAVLRVRPYAVDVSSGVEASKGIKDATRMRAFIEAVRAADAIIEREKNT
;
A
#
# COMPACT_ATOMS: atom_id res chain seq x y z
N MET A 1 -14.48 -10.36 6.79
CA MET A 1 -13.02 -10.59 6.92
C MET A 1 -12.68 -10.60 8.41
N PRO A 2 -11.78 -11.49 8.86
CA PRO A 2 -11.50 -11.64 10.29
C PRO A 2 -10.73 -10.45 10.90
N ARG A 3 -9.99 -9.68 10.09
CA ARG A 3 -9.32 -8.42 10.49
C ARG A 3 -8.85 -7.61 9.28
N THR A 4 -8.58 -6.32 9.46
CA THR A 4 -7.92 -5.45 8.47
C THR A 4 -6.45 -5.86 8.29
N ARG A 5 -5.97 -5.85 7.03
CA ARG A 5 -4.57 -6.14 6.67
C ARG A 5 -3.69 -4.89 6.73
N ILE A 6 -2.40 -5.06 6.99
CA ILE A 6 -1.50 -3.92 7.22
C ILE A 6 -0.26 -4.01 6.34
N LYS A 7 -0.01 -2.96 5.55
CA LYS A 7 1.21 -2.77 4.76
C LYS A 7 2.09 -1.66 5.32
N ILE A 8 3.39 -1.94 5.47
CA ILE A 8 4.42 -0.93 5.78
C ILE A 8 5.23 -0.66 4.50
N CYS A 9 5.20 0.57 4.00
CA CYS A 9 5.75 0.92 2.70
C CYS A 9 7.01 1.79 2.77
N GLY A 10 7.95 1.58 1.85
CA GLY A 10 9.17 2.37 1.70
C GLY A 10 10.27 1.94 2.66
N LEU A 11 10.50 0.63 2.77
CA LEU A 11 11.55 0.02 3.60
C LEU A 11 12.89 0.06 2.86
N THR A 12 13.94 0.50 3.55
CA THR A 12 15.30 0.67 2.97
C THR A 12 16.40 -0.07 3.73
N ARG A 13 16.08 -0.58 4.93
CA ARG A 13 17.03 -1.21 5.88
C ARG A 13 16.49 -2.51 6.43
N VAL A 14 17.40 -3.45 6.71
CA VAL A 14 17.05 -4.78 7.26
C VAL A 14 16.41 -4.65 8.64
N GLU A 15 16.90 -3.74 9.48
CA GLU A 15 16.32 -3.48 10.82
C GLU A 15 14.86 -3.01 10.73
N ASP A 16 14.52 -2.20 9.73
CA ASP A 16 13.14 -1.73 9.52
C ASP A 16 12.23 -2.86 9.03
N VAL A 17 12.76 -3.73 8.16
CA VAL A 17 12.05 -4.95 7.71
C VAL A 17 11.75 -5.85 8.90
N GLN A 18 12.76 -6.17 9.71
CA GLN A 18 12.61 -7.02 10.88
C GLN A 18 11.63 -6.42 11.90
N ALA A 19 11.71 -5.11 12.15
CA ALA A 19 10.80 -4.43 13.05
C ALA A 19 9.35 -4.43 12.54
N ALA A 20 9.13 -4.22 11.24
CA ALA A 20 7.80 -4.30 10.63
C ALA A 20 7.20 -5.71 10.73
N VAL A 21 8.00 -6.74 10.45
CA VAL A 21 7.61 -8.15 10.61
C VAL A 21 7.28 -8.46 12.06
N ALA A 22 8.15 -8.09 13.01
CA ALA A 22 7.94 -8.34 14.43
C ALA A 22 6.70 -7.63 14.99
N ALA A 23 6.36 -6.46 14.46
CA ALA A 23 5.12 -5.75 14.81
C ALA A 23 3.87 -6.43 14.21
N GLY A 24 4.04 -7.27 13.19
CA GLY A 24 2.97 -8.07 12.57
C GLY A 24 2.35 -7.42 11.34
N ALA A 25 3.15 -6.76 10.51
CA ALA A 25 2.75 -6.33 9.18
C ALA A 25 2.43 -7.55 8.28
N ASP A 26 1.40 -7.43 7.45
CA ASP A 26 1.01 -8.45 6.45
C ASP A 26 1.77 -8.28 5.13
N ALA A 27 2.21 -7.05 4.82
CA ALA A 27 2.93 -6.74 3.60
C ALA A 27 4.00 -5.67 3.80
N LEU A 28 5.07 -5.75 3.01
CA LEU A 28 6.23 -4.87 3.05
C LEU A 28 6.45 -4.26 1.68
N GLY A 29 6.53 -2.93 1.60
CA GLY A 29 6.68 -2.19 0.35
C GLY A 29 8.10 -1.71 0.10
N PHE A 30 8.61 -1.95 -1.11
CA PHE A 30 9.91 -1.50 -1.62
C PHE A 30 9.70 -0.57 -2.81
N VAL A 31 10.37 0.59 -2.81
CA VAL A 31 10.12 1.64 -3.81
C VAL A 31 11.20 1.62 -4.88
N PHE A 32 10.81 1.40 -6.13
CA PHE A 32 11.68 1.38 -7.31
C PHE A 32 11.54 2.66 -8.14
N TYR A 33 11.26 3.79 -7.49
CA TYR A 33 11.20 5.10 -8.12
C TYR A 33 12.40 5.96 -7.71
N PRO A 34 13.38 6.24 -8.60
CA PRO A 34 14.64 6.89 -8.24
C PRO A 34 14.52 8.25 -7.56
N LYS A 35 13.47 9.03 -7.84
CA LYS A 35 13.26 10.35 -7.21
C LYS A 35 12.69 10.25 -5.78
N SER A 36 12.31 9.05 -5.34
CA SER A 36 11.82 8.82 -3.98
C SER A 36 12.97 8.78 -2.98
N PRO A 37 12.85 9.42 -1.80
CA PRO A 37 13.83 9.24 -0.73
C PRO A 37 13.81 7.81 -0.12
N ARG A 38 12.84 6.98 -0.52
CA ARG A 38 12.67 5.58 -0.10
C ARG A 38 13.16 4.60 -1.18
N HIS A 39 13.79 5.12 -2.24
CA HIS A 39 14.25 4.31 -3.36
C HIS A 39 15.25 3.24 -2.91
N VAL A 40 15.09 2.03 -3.43
CA VAL A 40 16.07 0.94 -3.34
C VAL A 40 16.31 0.38 -4.74
N THR A 41 17.53 -0.09 -5.00
CA THR A 41 17.82 -0.85 -6.23
C THR A 41 17.21 -2.25 -6.13
N PRO A 42 17.02 -2.97 -7.27
CA PRO A 42 16.59 -4.37 -7.24
C PRO A 42 17.47 -5.28 -6.38
N GLU A 43 18.79 -5.11 -6.43
CA GLU A 43 19.75 -5.87 -5.61
C GLU A 43 19.55 -5.59 -4.12
N ARG A 44 19.40 -4.30 -3.77
CA ARG A 44 19.14 -3.91 -2.39
C ARG A 44 17.80 -4.44 -1.90
N ALA A 45 16.77 -4.43 -2.75
CA ALA A 45 15.49 -5.03 -2.41
C ALA A 45 15.61 -6.54 -2.20
N ALA A 46 16.41 -7.26 -3.00
CA ALA A 46 16.67 -8.68 -2.81
C ALA A 46 17.32 -8.98 -1.46
N GLU A 47 18.32 -8.19 -1.04
CA GLU A 47 18.94 -8.29 0.29
C GLU A 47 17.92 -8.07 1.42
N LEU A 48 17.05 -7.07 1.28
CA LEU A 48 16.01 -6.78 2.27
C LEU A 48 14.95 -7.89 2.34
N ILE A 49 14.55 -8.42 1.19
CA ILE A 49 13.55 -9.49 1.08
C ILE A 49 14.07 -10.80 1.66
N ALA A 50 15.39 -11.05 1.61
CA ALA A 50 15.98 -12.24 2.25
C ALA A 50 15.76 -12.30 3.78
N ALA A 51 15.46 -11.16 4.43
CA ALA A 51 15.12 -11.09 5.85
C ALA A 51 13.61 -11.26 6.15
N VAL A 52 12.77 -11.42 5.12
CA VAL A 52 11.31 -11.52 5.25
C VAL A 52 10.91 -12.98 5.45
N PRO A 53 10.18 -13.33 6.53
CA PRO A 53 9.75 -14.70 6.76
C PRO A 53 8.60 -15.09 5.81
N PRO A 54 8.27 -16.39 5.72
CA PRO A 54 7.07 -16.84 5.02
C PRO A 54 5.81 -16.12 5.50
N PHE A 55 4.81 -16.03 4.61
CA PHE A 55 3.48 -15.44 4.85
C PHE A 55 3.43 -13.92 5.02
N VAL A 56 4.55 -13.21 4.78
CA VAL A 56 4.57 -11.76 4.64
C VAL A 56 4.80 -11.41 3.18
N SER A 57 3.87 -10.65 2.59
CA SER A 57 3.94 -10.26 1.18
C SER A 57 5.01 -9.18 0.93
N THR A 58 5.68 -9.27 -0.21
CA THR A 58 6.69 -8.31 -0.67
C THR A 58 6.14 -7.55 -1.89
N VAL A 59 6.00 -6.23 -1.77
CA VAL A 59 5.32 -5.39 -2.76
C VAL A 59 6.32 -4.43 -3.40
N GLY A 60 6.45 -4.48 -4.73
CA GLY A 60 7.27 -3.52 -5.46
C GLY A 60 6.45 -2.34 -5.97
N LEU A 61 6.82 -1.13 -5.56
CA LEU A 61 6.18 0.11 -5.98
C LEU A 61 6.95 0.74 -7.14
N PHE A 62 6.23 0.97 -8.24
CA PHE A 62 6.75 1.60 -9.46
C PHE A 62 5.96 2.87 -9.78
N VAL A 63 6.60 3.79 -10.48
CA VAL A 63 5.99 5.02 -10.98
C VAL A 63 6.41 5.20 -12.43
N ASN A 64 5.48 4.99 -13.36
CA ASN A 64 5.69 5.12 -14.80
C ASN A 64 6.91 4.32 -15.30
N ALA A 65 7.11 3.13 -14.75
CA ALA A 65 8.20 2.23 -15.16
C ALA A 65 7.83 1.48 -16.44
N SER A 66 8.82 1.16 -17.26
CA SER A 66 8.66 0.30 -18.43
C SER A 66 8.48 -1.17 -18.05
N ALA A 67 7.90 -1.96 -18.95
CA ALA A 67 7.75 -3.42 -18.77
C ALA A 67 9.10 -4.11 -18.52
N GLN A 68 10.15 -3.64 -19.20
CA GLN A 68 11.50 -4.18 -19.03
C GLN A 68 12.03 -3.90 -17.61
N GLU A 69 11.89 -2.67 -17.10
CA GLU A 69 12.32 -2.32 -15.74
C GLU A 69 11.59 -3.13 -14.67
N VAL A 70 10.27 -3.33 -14.82
CA VAL A 70 9.48 -4.15 -13.89
C VAL A 70 9.93 -5.62 -13.96
N ALA A 71 10.08 -6.18 -15.15
CA ALA A 71 10.50 -7.57 -15.34
C ALA A 71 11.91 -7.83 -14.81
N ASP A 72 12.85 -6.91 -15.07
CA ASP A 72 14.22 -6.99 -14.57
C ASP A 72 14.27 -6.92 -13.05
N THR A 73 13.44 -6.04 -12.46
CA THR A 73 13.32 -5.92 -11.01
C THR A 73 12.80 -7.21 -10.38
N VAL A 74 11.72 -7.81 -10.92
CA VAL A 74 11.12 -9.05 -10.40
C VAL A 74 12.04 -10.26 -10.56
N ARG A 75 12.94 -10.25 -11.56
CA ARG A 75 13.96 -11.30 -11.72
C ARG A 75 15.03 -11.24 -10.64
N LEU A 76 15.37 -10.06 -10.15
CA LEU A 76 16.42 -9.85 -9.13
C LEU A 76 15.84 -9.89 -7.70
N ALA A 77 14.70 -9.23 -7.49
CA ALA A 77 14.00 -9.15 -6.22
C ALA A 77 12.73 -10.02 -6.25
N PRO A 78 12.58 -11.03 -5.37
CA PRO A 78 11.43 -11.94 -5.40
C PRO A 78 10.18 -11.27 -4.78
N LEU A 79 9.60 -10.35 -5.54
CA LEU A 79 8.37 -9.63 -5.20
C LEU A 79 7.15 -10.55 -5.38
N SER A 80 6.24 -10.55 -4.40
CA SER A 80 4.97 -11.29 -4.49
C SER A 80 3.90 -10.55 -5.29
N SER A 81 3.95 -9.21 -5.31
CA SER A 81 3.01 -8.38 -6.06
C SER A 81 3.60 -7.02 -6.45
N LEU A 82 2.93 -6.35 -7.37
CA LEU A 82 3.29 -5.02 -7.86
C LEU A 82 2.32 -3.95 -7.35
N GLN A 83 2.79 -2.72 -7.26
CA GLN A 83 1.99 -1.54 -6.98
C GLN A 83 2.38 -0.43 -7.96
N PHE A 84 1.43 0.04 -8.75
CA PHE A 84 1.66 1.14 -9.70
C PHE A 84 1.09 2.45 -9.14
N HIS A 85 1.95 3.46 -8.99
CA HIS A 85 1.62 4.76 -8.36
C HIS A 85 1.69 5.93 -9.35
N GLY A 86 1.99 5.67 -10.62
CA GLY A 86 2.12 6.70 -11.63
C GLY A 86 0.79 7.12 -12.26
N ASP A 87 0.89 7.37 -13.57
CA ASP A 87 -0.20 7.73 -14.47
C ASP A 87 -0.48 6.57 -15.44
N GLU A 88 -0.13 5.33 -15.03
CA GLU A 88 -0.31 4.14 -15.86
C GLU A 88 -1.78 3.95 -16.22
N SER A 89 -2.06 3.72 -17.51
CA SER A 89 -3.41 3.39 -17.96
C SER A 89 -3.81 1.97 -17.54
N PRO A 90 -5.11 1.63 -17.56
CA PRO A 90 -5.55 0.25 -17.30
C PRO A 90 -4.86 -0.79 -18.19
N ALA A 91 -4.75 -0.50 -19.49
CA ALA A 91 -4.11 -1.39 -20.46
C ALA A 91 -2.60 -1.55 -20.20
N HIS A 92 -1.91 -0.44 -19.89
CA HIS A 92 -0.48 -0.48 -19.59
C HIS A 92 -0.21 -1.23 -18.28
N SER A 93 -1.00 -1.01 -17.25
CA SER A 93 -0.86 -1.73 -15.97
C SER A 93 -1.09 -3.23 -16.13
N ALA A 94 -2.05 -3.62 -16.97
CA ALA A 94 -2.28 -5.02 -17.32
C ALA A 94 -1.09 -5.64 -18.07
N GLU A 95 -0.50 -4.89 -19.02
CA GLU A 95 0.72 -5.29 -19.73
C GLU A 95 1.90 -5.49 -18.76
N LEU A 96 2.15 -4.54 -17.87
CA LEU A 96 3.23 -4.62 -16.87
C LEU A 96 3.04 -5.84 -15.94
N GLY A 97 1.83 -6.05 -15.44
CA GLY A 97 1.49 -7.20 -14.60
C GLY A 97 1.69 -8.54 -15.32
N ALA A 98 1.30 -8.61 -16.59
CA ALA A 98 1.48 -9.79 -17.42
C ALA A 98 2.96 -10.07 -17.74
N ALA A 99 3.73 -9.04 -18.10
CA ALA A 99 5.16 -9.15 -18.40
C ALA A 99 5.97 -9.68 -17.22
N ALA A 100 5.61 -9.27 -16.00
CA ALA A 100 6.23 -9.75 -14.76
C ALA A 100 5.59 -11.05 -14.21
N ASN A 101 4.46 -11.48 -14.77
CA ASN A 101 3.60 -12.53 -14.23
C ASN A 101 3.34 -12.34 -12.72
N ARG A 102 2.86 -11.15 -12.35
CA ARG A 102 2.56 -10.79 -10.95
C ARG A 102 1.22 -10.07 -10.82
N PRO A 103 0.47 -10.35 -9.73
CA PRO A 103 -0.70 -9.56 -9.40
C PRO A 103 -0.29 -8.12 -9.07
N TYR A 104 -1.19 -7.17 -9.34
CA TYR A 104 -0.90 -5.76 -9.11
C TYR A 104 -2.05 -5.01 -8.43
N THR A 105 -1.67 -3.98 -7.68
CA THR A 105 -2.56 -2.96 -7.10
C THR A 105 -2.31 -1.65 -7.84
N GLN A 106 -3.38 -0.96 -8.24
CA GLN A 106 -3.27 0.38 -8.82
C GLN A 106 -3.53 1.44 -7.76
N VAL A 107 -2.74 2.50 -7.72
CA VAL A 107 -3.01 3.64 -6.85
C VAL A 107 -3.94 4.63 -7.55
N PHE A 108 -4.98 5.04 -6.83
CA PHE A 108 -5.80 6.20 -7.16
C PHE A 108 -5.47 7.33 -6.19
N ARG A 109 -5.02 8.48 -6.71
CA ARG A 109 -4.74 9.68 -5.93
C ARG A 109 -6.02 10.48 -5.75
N VAL A 110 -6.60 10.44 -4.56
CA VAL A 110 -7.85 11.14 -4.23
C VAL A 110 -7.59 12.63 -4.10
N ARG A 111 -8.21 13.41 -4.99
CA ARG A 111 -8.12 14.88 -5.05
C ARG A 111 -9.33 15.50 -4.35
N PRO A 112 -9.26 16.79 -3.97
CA PRO A 112 -10.40 17.49 -3.36
C PRO A 112 -11.67 17.53 -4.22
N ASP A 113 -11.53 17.44 -5.54
CA ASP A 113 -12.60 17.40 -6.53
C ASP A 113 -13.02 15.98 -6.94
N SER A 114 -12.39 14.94 -6.38
CA SER A 114 -12.79 13.55 -6.63
C SER A 114 -14.15 13.24 -5.98
N ALA A 115 -14.96 12.45 -6.68
CA ALA A 115 -16.24 11.95 -6.21
C ALA A 115 -16.23 10.43 -6.02
N ALA A 116 -17.16 9.91 -5.23
CA ALA A 116 -17.35 8.48 -5.01
C ALA A 116 -17.50 7.68 -6.33
N PHE A 117 -18.17 8.28 -7.33
CA PHE A 117 -18.34 7.68 -8.65
C PHE A 117 -17.01 7.48 -9.39
N ASP A 118 -16.05 8.41 -9.25
CA ASP A 118 -14.75 8.31 -9.91
C ASP A 118 -13.98 7.07 -9.43
N LEU A 119 -14.06 6.77 -8.13
CA LEU A 119 -13.40 5.61 -7.54
C LEU A 119 -14.00 4.29 -8.06
N LEU A 120 -15.33 4.21 -8.16
CA LEU A 120 -16.03 3.03 -8.71
C LEU A 120 -15.70 2.82 -10.18
N GLU A 121 -15.76 3.90 -10.97
CA GLU A 121 -15.47 3.83 -12.39
C GLU A 121 -14.02 3.43 -12.64
N TYR A 122 -13.09 4.02 -11.91
CA TYR A 122 -11.67 3.68 -12.02
C TYR A 122 -11.40 2.22 -11.64
N GLU A 123 -12.01 1.72 -10.55
CA GLU A 123 -11.88 0.31 -10.16
C GLU A 123 -12.39 -0.63 -11.26
N ARG A 124 -13.56 -0.30 -11.82
CA ARG A 124 -14.19 -1.10 -12.88
C ARG A 124 -13.32 -1.17 -14.13
N GLN A 125 -12.73 -0.04 -14.53
CA GLN A 125 -11.85 0.03 -15.70
C GLN A 125 -10.60 -0.85 -15.53
N PHE A 126 -9.96 -0.80 -14.36
CA PHE A 126 -8.79 -1.63 -14.06
C PHE A 126 -9.14 -3.11 -13.95
N ARG A 127 -10.27 -3.44 -13.34
CA ARG A 127 -10.79 -4.81 -13.26
C ARG A 127 -11.11 -5.40 -14.63
N ALA A 128 -11.61 -4.59 -15.56
CA ALA A 128 -11.91 -5.03 -16.92
C ALA A 128 -10.65 -5.20 -17.79
N ALA A 129 -9.56 -4.48 -17.48
CA ALA A 129 -8.35 -4.47 -18.30
C ALA A 129 -7.45 -5.71 -18.14
N GLY A 130 -7.52 -6.43 -17.01
CA GLY A 130 -6.68 -7.61 -16.79
C GLY A 130 -7.07 -8.45 -15.58
N THR A 131 -6.75 -9.75 -15.64
CA THR A 131 -7.07 -10.73 -14.58
C THR A 131 -6.12 -10.67 -13.38
N LEU A 132 -4.97 -10.00 -13.53
CA LEU A 132 -3.96 -9.82 -12.48
C LEU A 132 -4.21 -8.58 -11.61
N PHE A 133 -5.20 -7.75 -11.94
CA PHE A 133 -5.63 -6.65 -11.09
C PHE A 133 -6.27 -7.19 -9.81
N THR A 134 -5.81 -6.70 -8.65
CA THR A 134 -6.28 -7.17 -7.34
C THR A 134 -7.14 -6.15 -6.61
N SER A 135 -6.69 -4.90 -6.54
CA SER A 135 -7.33 -3.86 -5.74
C SER A 135 -6.89 -2.47 -6.17
N LEU A 136 -7.65 -1.46 -5.76
CA LEU A 136 -7.17 -0.09 -5.70
C LEU A 136 -6.51 0.19 -4.35
N LEU A 137 -5.47 1.03 -4.37
CA LEU A 137 -4.98 1.72 -3.20
C LEU A 137 -5.36 3.20 -3.31
N LEU A 138 -6.13 3.70 -2.33
CA LEU A 138 -6.59 5.08 -2.29
C LEU A 138 -5.58 5.91 -1.49
N ASP A 139 -4.85 6.78 -2.17
CA ASP A 139 -3.82 7.65 -1.55
C ASP A 139 -4.28 9.10 -1.56
N THR A 140 -3.94 9.86 -0.52
CA THR A 140 -4.30 11.28 -0.46
C THR A 140 -3.42 12.05 -1.45
N TYR A 141 -4.03 12.85 -2.33
CA TYR A 141 -3.26 13.70 -3.22
C TYR A 141 -2.44 14.74 -2.43
N VAL A 142 -1.14 14.77 -2.70
CA VAL A 142 -0.20 15.81 -2.29
C VAL A 142 0.62 16.21 -3.52
N ASP A 143 0.97 17.49 -3.65
CA ASP A 143 1.69 18.01 -4.85
C ASP A 143 3.05 17.32 -5.11
N ALA A 144 3.60 16.62 -4.12
CA ALA A 144 4.79 15.79 -4.25
C ALA A 144 4.47 14.31 -3.94
N TYR A 145 5.08 13.37 -4.66
CA TYR A 145 4.99 11.93 -4.35
C TYR A 145 5.61 11.62 -2.97
N GLY A 146 4.78 11.58 -1.92
CA GLY A 146 5.21 11.27 -0.55
C GLY A 146 4.47 12.08 0.52
N GLY A 147 3.68 11.39 1.34
CA GLY A 147 2.66 11.93 2.24
C GLY A 147 3.09 13.04 3.21
N ALA A 148 2.38 14.16 3.15
CA ALA A 148 2.50 15.34 4.01
C ALA A 148 1.55 15.33 5.23
N GLY A 149 1.07 14.15 5.66
CA GLY A 149 0.21 14.01 6.85
C GLY A 149 -1.23 14.51 6.69
N LYS A 150 -1.62 15.02 5.51
CA LYS A 150 -3.02 15.29 5.18
C LYS A 150 -3.72 13.99 4.79
N VAL A 151 -4.95 13.81 5.26
CA VAL A 151 -5.86 12.74 4.85
C VAL A 151 -6.93 13.33 3.93
N PHE A 152 -7.39 12.59 2.93
CA PHE A 152 -8.57 12.96 2.15
C PHE A 152 -9.86 12.69 2.95
N ASP A 153 -11.00 13.20 2.46
CA ASP A 153 -12.30 12.89 3.06
C ASP A 153 -12.68 11.42 2.82
N TRP A 154 -12.54 10.61 3.86
CA TRP A 154 -12.86 9.18 3.82
C TRP A 154 -14.32 8.87 3.48
N SER A 155 -15.25 9.83 3.64
CA SER A 155 -16.65 9.63 3.23
C SER A 155 -16.82 9.44 1.72
N LEU A 156 -15.79 9.78 0.93
CA LEU A 156 -15.76 9.54 -0.51
C LEU A 156 -15.63 8.06 -0.89
N VAL A 157 -15.19 7.19 0.04
CA VAL A 157 -15.03 5.75 -0.25
C VAL A 157 -16.39 5.06 -0.18
N PRO A 158 -16.93 4.54 -1.31
CA PRO A 158 -18.21 3.85 -1.30
C PRO A 158 -18.17 2.59 -0.43
N GLU A 159 -19.24 2.31 0.30
CA GLU A 159 -19.35 1.12 1.18
C GLU A 159 -19.15 -0.19 0.41
N GLU A 160 -19.61 -0.27 -0.83
CA GLU A 160 -19.44 -1.45 -1.69
C GLU A 160 -18.00 -1.66 -2.17
N LEU A 161 -17.21 -0.58 -2.23
CA LEU A 161 -15.83 -0.60 -2.68
C LEU A 161 -14.86 -0.81 -1.50
N ALA A 162 -15.19 -0.27 -0.33
CA ALA A 162 -14.34 -0.30 0.86
C ALA A 162 -13.72 -1.68 1.17
N PRO A 163 -14.46 -2.81 1.19
CA PRO A 163 -13.90 -4.13 1.51
C PRO A 163 -12.89 -4.66 0.48
N ARG A 164 -12.65 -3.94 -0.62
CA ARG A 164 -11.76 -4.33 -1.73
C ARG A 164 -10.57 -3.40 -1.90
N VAL A 165 -10.49 -2.30 -1.15
CA VAL A 165 -9.43 -1.29 -1.31
C VAL A 165 -8.43 -1.29 -0.18
N VAL A 166 -7.24 -0.80 -0.50
CA VAL A 166 -6.20 -0.44 0.46
C VAL A 166 -6.31 1.05 0.74
N LEU A 167 -6.52 1.45 1.99
CA LEU A 167 -6.55 2.86 2.39
C LEU A 167 -5.13 3.34 2.72
N SER A 168 -4.71 4.46 2.14
CA SER A 168 -3.41 5.08 2.37
C SER A 168 -3.54 6.61 2.45
N GLY A 169 -2.40 7.30 2.50
CA GLY A 169 -2.32 8.76 2.51
C GLY A 169 -2.54 9.36 3.89
N GLY A 170 -1.46 9.89 4.48
CA GLY A 170 -1.52 10.59 5.77
C GLY A 170 -1.85 9.70 6.98
N LEU A 171 -1.90 8.38 6.83
CA LEU A 171 -2.16 7.46 7.93
C LEU A 171 -1.01 7.44 8.95
N SER A 172 -1.37 7.35 10.22
CA SER A 172 -0.47 7.31 11.38
C SER A 172 -1.21 6.71 12.58
N ALA A 173 -0.50 6.36 13.67
CA ALA A 173 -1.15 5.77 14.85
C ALA A 173 -2.32 6.63 15.41
N PRO A 174 -2.23 7.97 15.47
CA PRO A 174 -3.34 8.80 15.95
C PRO A 174 -4.65 8.70 15.17
N ASN A 175 -4.61 8.40 13.86
CA ASN A 175 -5.80 8.40 13.00
C ASN A 175 -6.18 7.01 12.44
N ALA A 176 -5.33 6.00 12.62
CA ALA A 176 -5.55 4.66 12.04
C ALA A 176 -6.82 3.99 12.57
N THR A 177 -7.11 4.09 13.88
CA THR A 177 -8.31 3.49 14.48
C THR A 177 -9.57 4.05 13.83
N GLU A 178 -9.66 5.37 13.73
CA GLU A 178 -10.80 6.06 13.13
C GLU A 178 -10.94 5.73 11.64
N ALA A 179 -9.83 5.69 10.91
CA ALA A 179 -9.80 5.33 9.49
C ALA A 179 -10.45 3.96 9.24
N VAL A 180 -10.06 2.96 10.04
CA VAL A 180 -10.58 1.59 9.93
C VAL A 180 -12.04 1.52 10.35
N LEU A 181 -12.44 2.20 11.43
CA LEU A 181 -13.83 2.21 11.90
C LEU A 181 -14.79 2.88 10.90
N ARG A 182 -14.37 3.97 10.24
CA ARG A 182 -15.20 4.69 9.28
C ARG A 182 -15.25 4.01 7.92
N VAL A 183 -14.08 3.62 7.38
CA VAL A 183 -13.99 3.11 6.01
C VAL A 183 -14.22 1.61 5.93
N ARG A 184 -13.81 0.83 6.94
CA ARG A 184 -13.82 -0.64 6.90
C ARG A 184 -13.07 -1.22 5.68
N PRO A 185 -11.81 -0.78 5.40
CA PRO A 185 -11.09 -1.18 4.21
C PRO A 185 -10.57 -2.63 4.29
N TYR A 186 -10.22 -3.22 3.14
CA TYR A 186 -9.50 -4.51 3.12
C TYR A 186 -8.17 -4.43 3.88
N ALA A 187 -7.42 -3.37 3.58
CA ALA A 187 -6.11 -3.13 4.16
C ALA A 187 -5.86 -1.64 4.40
N VAL A 188 -4.87 -1.35 5.22
CA VAL A 188 -4.27 -0.02 5.33
C VAL A 188 -2.80 -0.07 4.92
N ASP A 189 -2.32 1.02 4.33
CA ASP A 189 -0.92 1.21 3.94
C ASP A 189 -0.36 2.46 4.60
N VAL A 190 0.81 2.34 5.23
CA VAL A 190 1.48 3.47 5.87
C VAL A 190 2.94 3.56 5.44
N SER A 191 3.39 4.79 5.20
CA SER A 191 4.79 5.09 4.87
C SER A 191 5.40 6.13 5.81
N SER A 192 5.14 7.42 5.60
CA SER A 192 5.74 8.51 6.40
C SER A 192 5.22 8.60 7.83
N GLY A 193 3.99 8.16 8.10
CA GLY A 193 3.41 8.17 9.45
C GLY A 193 4.13 7.29 10.47
N VAL A 194 5.03 6.41 10.02
CA VAL A 194 5.85 5.53 10.86
C VAL A 194 7.35 5.73 10.66
N GLU A 195 7.75 6.87 10.08
CA GLU A 195 9.17 7.23 9.87
C GLU A 195 9.75 8.02 11.05
N ALA A 196 11.01 7.77 11.38
CA ALA A 196 11.83 8.67 12.21
C ALA A 196 12.37 9.83 11.36
N SER A 197 12.78 9.52 10.13
CA SER A 197 13.18 10.47 9.08
C SER A 197 12.88 9.85 7.71
N LYS A 198 12.97 10.64 6.63
CA LYS A 198 12.60 10.16 5.27
C LYS A 198 13.37 8.88 4.92
N GLY A 199 12.65 7.79 4.68
CA GLY A 199 13.24 6.49 4.33
C GLY A 199 13.72 5.63 5.51
N ILE A 200 13.63 6.13 6.74
CA ILE A 200 14.09 5.48 7.98
C ILE A 200 12.87 5.25 8.88
N LYS A 201 12.49 3.98 9.09
CA LYS A 201 11.32 3.66 9.92
C LYS A 201 11.65 3.77 11.41
N ASP A 202 10.61 4.03 12.21
CA ASP A 202 10.67 4.01 13.67
C ASP A 202 9.89 2.79 14.17
N ALA A 203 10.59 1.87 14.86
CA ALA A 203 10.00 0.64 15.34
C ALA A 203 8.83 0.86 16.33
N THR A 204 8.91 1.91 17.15
CA THR A 204 7.84 2.26 18.10
C THR A 204 6.62 2.80 17.38
N ARG A 205 6.81 3.65 16.36
CA ARG A 205 5.69 4.16 15.54
C ARG A 205 5.03 3.05 14.72
N MET A 206 5.80 2.10 14.19
CA MET A 206 5.24 0.94 13.49
C MET A 206 4.36 0.08 14.41
N ARG A 207 4.84 -0.22 15.63
CA ARG A 207 4.04 -0.95 16.63
C ARG A 207 2.76 -0.19 16.99
N ALA A 208 2.87 1.09 17.33
CA ALA A 208 1.72 1.92 17.68
C ALA A 208 0.68 1.99 16.56
N PHE A 209 1.12 2.07 15.30
CA PHE A 209 0.21 2.05 14.15
C PHE A 209 -0.53 0.71 14.03
N ILE A 210 0.17 -0.41 14.13
CA ILE A 210 -0.44 -1.74 14.04
C ILE A 210 -1.41 -2.00 15.20
N GLU A 211 -1.05 -1.56 16.41
CA GLU A 211 -1.92 -1.64 17.59
C GLU A 211 -3.21 -0.82 17.39
N ALA A 212 -3.11 0.38 16.83
CA ALA A 212 -4.28 1.22 16.53
C ALA A 212 -5.23 0.55 15.52
N VAL A 213 -4.70 -0.07 14.45
CA VAL A 213 -5.52 -0.82 13.49
C VAL A 213 -6.21 -2.01 14.16
N ARG A 214 -5.49 -2.79 14.97
CA ARG A 214 -6.06 -3.94 15.70
C ARG A 214 -7.09 -3.53 16.75
N ALA A 215 -6.92 -2.36 17.36
CA ALA A 215 -7.90 -1.82 18.30
C ALA A 215 -9.24 -1.52 17.59
N ALA A 216 -9.19 -1.00 16.36
CA ALA A 216 -10.39 -0.86 15.55
C ALA A 216 -11.03 -2.23 15.30
N ASP A 217 -10.29 -3.21 14.76
CA ASP A 217 -10.81 -4.57 14.52
C ASP A 217 -11.49 -5.18 15.76
N ALA A 218 -10.93 -4.99 16.96
CA ALA A 218 -11.52 -5.47 18.20
C ALA A 218 -12.85 -4.78 18.57
N ILE A 219 -13.00 -3.49 18.26
CA ILE A 219 -14.27 -2.76 18.42
C ILE A 219 -15.31 -3.31 17.45
N ILE A 220 -14.93 -3.46 16.18
CA ILE A 220 -15.79 -4.00 15.10
C ILE A 220 -16.34 -5.39 15.47
N GLU A 221 -15.48 -6.24 16.02
CA GLU A 221 -15.86 -7.61 16.38
C GLU A 221 -16.82 -7.64 17.57
N ARG A 222 -16.70 -6.71 18.54
CA ARG A 222 -17.65 -6.58 19.65
C ARG A 222 -19.03 -6.11 19.16
N GLU A 223 -19.06 -5.17 18.21
CA GLU A 223 -20.30 -4.65 17.61
C GLU A 223 -21.11 -5.76 16.90
N LYS A 224 -20.45 -6.73 16.28
CA LYS A 224 -21.14 -7.85 15.58
C LYS A 224 -21.70 -8.91 16.53
N ASN A 225 -21.15 -9.00 17.73
CA ASN A 225 -21.51 -10.00 18.73
C ASN A 225 -22.54 -9.47 19.76
N THR A 226 -23.05 -8.26 19.55
CA THR A 226 -24.10 -7.61 20.35
C THR A 226 -25.38 -7.54 19.53
#